data_AF-A0A8C8S6V0-F1
#
_entry.id   AF-A0A8C8S6V0-F1
#
_cell.length_a   1.000
_cell.length_b   1.000
_cell.length_c   1.000
_cell.angle_alpha   90.00
_cell.angle_beta   90.00
_cell.angle_gamma   90.00
#
_symmetry.space_group_name_H-M   'P 1'
#
loop_
_entity.id
_entity.type
_entity.pdbx_description
1 polymer ?
#
loop_
_entity_poly.entity_id
_entity_poly.type
_entity_poly.pdbx_seq_one_letter_code
_entity_poly.pdbx_strand_id
1 'polypeptide(L)'
;MSRRWDCCKISLQAPPLDYSFRGISFIQDLLTEKPRAGPKAIKRSPGGKLLTQAVRLNNNTINELTDFAATMEQLLEYPEELSWLDLSFNDLPTIDPVWLAGYRGRVD
;
A
#
# COMPACT_ATOMS: atom_id res chain seq x y z
N MET A 1 11.95 22.28 1.63
CA MET A 1 10.49 22.20 1.85
C MET A 1 9.69 21.94 0.58
N SER A 2 9.97 22.55 -0.59
CA SER A 2 9.18 22.36 -1.84
C SER A 2 9.03 20.90 -2.31
N ARG A 3 10.13 20.14 -2.35
CA ARG A 3 10.15 18.80 -2.99
C ARG A 3 9.17 17.80 -2.38
N ARG A 4 8.93 17.85 -1.07
CA ARG A 4 7.97 16.96 -0.40
C ARG A 4 6.55 17.26 -0.87
N TRP A 5 6.15 18.54 -0.86
CA TRP A 5 4.83 18.96 -1.36
C TRP A 5 4.60 18.60 -2.83
N ASP A 6 5.64 18.72 -3.66
CA ASP A 6 5.58 18.32 -5.07
C ASP A 6 5.37 16.81 -5.21
N CYS A 7 6.05 15.99 -4.40
CA CYS A 7 5.87 14.54 -4.42
C CYS A 7 4.53 14.10 -3.81
N CYS A 8 4.06 14.74 -2.74
CA CYS A 8 2.72 14.49 -2.17
C CYS A 8 1.64 14.68 -3.23
N LYS A 9 1.68 15.78 -4.00
CA LYS A 9 0.74 16.01 -5.12
C LYS A 9 0.79 14.93 -6.19
N ILE A 10 2.00 14.46 -6.54
CA ILE A 10 2.17 13.36 -7.49
C ILE A 10 1.53 12.08 -6.95
N SER A 11 1.77 11.74 -5.69
CA SER A 11 1.28 10.52 -5.06
C SER A 11 -0.24 10.49 -4.93
N LEU A 12 -0.89 11.64 -4.66
CA LEU A 12 -2.34 11.77 -4.53
C LEU A 12 -3.08 11.49 -5.87
N GLN A 13 -2.44 11.77 -7.00
CA GLN A 13 -3.00 11.55 -8.34
C GLN A 13 -2.50 10.26 -9.00
N ALA A 14 -1.64 9.51 -8.32
CA ALA A 14 -1.06 8.30 -8.84
C ALA A 14 -2.10 7.16 -8.86
N PRO A 15 -2.03 6.24 -9.83
CA PRO A 15 -2.84 5.04 -9.81
C PRO A 15 -2.43 4.15 -8.62
N PRO A 16 -3.32 3.23 -8.19
CA PRO A 16 -2.99 2.27 -7.14
C PRO A 16 -1.86 1.33 -7.56
N LEU A 17 -1.04 0.93 -6.60
CA LEU A 17 -0.09 -0.17 -6.75
C LEU A 17 -0.85 -1.48 -6.78
N ASP A 18 -1.01 -2.04 -7.97
CA ASP A 18 -1.95 -3.13 -8.23
C ASP A 18 -1.28 -4.51 -8.17
N TYR A 19 -1.64 -5.27 -7.14
CA TYR A 19 -1.28 -6.67 -6.92
C TYR A 19 -2.50 -7.58 -6.91
N SER A 20 -3.61 -7.15 -7.51
CA SER A 20 -4.81 -7.96 -7.59
C SER A 20 -4.60 -9.24 -8.40
N PHE A 21 -5.23 -10.35 -8.02
CA PHE A 21 -5.14 -11.63 -8.75
C PHE A 21 -3.69 -12.09 -9.01
N ARG A 22 -2.79 -11.94 -8.03
CA ARG A 22 -1.40 -12.40 -8.11
C ARG A 22 -1.10 -13.63 -7.28
N GLY A 23 -2.09 -14.15 -6.56
CA GLY A 23 -1.90 -15.30 -5.67
C GLY A 23 -1.01 -14.95 -4.47
N ILE A 24 -1.00 -13.68 -4.05
CA ILE A 24 -0.23 -13.23 -2.88
C ILE A 24 -0.80 -13.95 -1.66
N SER A 25 0.07 -14.61 -0.90
CA SER A 25 -0.29 -15.20 0.39
C SER A 25 0.38 -14.47 1.55
N PHE A 26 1.61 -13.99 1.34
CA PHE A 26 2.38 -13.27 2.34
C PHE A 26 2.67 -11.84 1.86
N ILE A 27 2.56 -10.86 2.75
CA ILE A 27 2.79 -9.45 2.38
C ILE A 27 4.22 -9.22 1.88
N GLN A 28 5.21 -9.94 2.39
CA GLN A 28 6.59 -9.83 1.92
C GLN A 28 6.77 -10.20 0.43
N ASP A 29 5.89 -11.03 -0.13
CA ASP A 29 5.92 -11.42 -1.55
C ASP A 29 5.79 -10.20 -2.47
N LEU A 30 5.21 -9.09 -2.01
CA LEU A 30 5.10 -7.85 -2.77
C LEU A 30 6.47 -7.25 -3.15
N LEU A 31 7.54 -7.57 -2.43
CA LEU A 31 8.90 -7.06 -2.69
C LEU A 31 9.53 -7.71 -3.94
N THR A 32 9.13 -8.94 -4.25
CA THR A 32 9.67 -9.73 -5.36
C THR A 32 8.68 -9.86 -6.51
N GLU A 33 7.38 -9.88 -6.19
CA GLU A 33 6.33 -9.95 -7.17
C GLU A 33 6.21 -8.64 -7.96
N LYS A 34 6.09 -8.76 -9.28
CA LYS A 34 5.91 -7.58 -10.14
C LYS A 34 4.47 -7.07 -10.02
N PRO A 35 4.16 -5.79 -9.82
CA PRO A 35 2.78 -5.31 -9.86
C PRO A 35 2.17 -5.44 -11.27
N ARG A 36 0.84 -5.48 -11.36
CA ARG A 36 0.10 -5.47 -12.62
C ARG A 36 0.30 -4.13 -13.33
N ALA A 37 0.39 -4.19 -14.66
CA ALA A 37 0.45 -2.99 -15.47
C ALA A 37 -0.95 -2.36 -15.56
N GLY A 38 -1.05 -1.11 -15.12
CA GLY A 38 -2.22 -0.28 -15.34
C GLY A 38 -2.06 0.63 -16.56
N PRO A 39 -3.14 1.32 -16.98
CA PRO A 39 -3.09 2.29 -18.08
C PRO A 39 -2.20 3.50 -17.79
N LYS A 40 -1.90 3.78 -16.51
CA LYS A 40 -0.93 4.78 -16.08
C LYS A 40 0.16 4.09 -15.26
N ALA A 41 1.42 4.41 -15.53
CA ALA A 41 2.53 3.95 -14.72
C ALA A 41 2.64 4.76 -13.41
N ILE A 42 2.99 4.08 -12.32
CA ILE A 42 3.32 4.74 -11.05
C ILE A 42 4.72 5.34 -11.18
N LYS A 43 4.86 6.64 -10.84
CA LYS A 43 6.16 7.31 -10.85
C LYS A 43 7.00 6.83 -9.67
N ARG A 44 8.32 6.90 -9.82
CA ARG A 44 9.27 6.62 -8.74
C ARG A 44 9.98 7.90 -8.31
N SER A 45 10.33 7.97 -7.03
CA SER A 45 11.22 8.99 -6.50
C SER A 45 12.65 8.76 -7.02
N PRO A 46 13.57 9.74 -6.86
CA PRO A 46 15.00 9.51 -7.15
C PRO A 46 15.61 8.35 -6.36
N GLY A 47 15.07 8.01 -5.19
CA GLY A 47 15.47 6.85 -4.39
C GLY A 47 14.88 5.53 -4.86
N GLY A 48 14.10 5.54 -5.95
CA GLY A 48 13.52 4.34 -6.56
C GLY A 48 12.22 3.86 -5.94
N LYS A 49 11.74 4.46 -4.83
CA LYS A 49 10.46 4.08 -4.21
C LYS A 49 9.27 4.63 -4.99
N LEU A 50 8.12 3.99 -4.85
CA LEU A 50 6.91 4.31 -5.58
C LEU A 50 6.17 5.52 -4.97
N LEU A 51 5.73 6.43 -5.83
CA LEU A 51 4.93 7.59 -5.46
C LEU A 51 3.45 7.29 -5.68
N THR A 52 2.82 6.67 -4.69
CA THR A 52 1.37 6.42 -4.66
C THR A 52 0.88 6.32 -3.22
N GLN A 53 -0.38 6.67 -3.00
CA GLN A 53 -1.07 6.57 -1.71
C GLN A 53 -2.14 5.46 -1.69
N ALA A 54 -2.15 4.62 -2.73
CA ALA A 54 -3.16 3.61 -2.93
C ALA A 54 -2.53 2.26 -3.26
N VAL A 55 -2.95 1.19 -2.57
CA VAL A 55 -2.49 -0.19 -2.81
C VAL A 55 -3.71 -1.09 -3.01
N ARG A 56 -3.67 -1.94 -4.03
CA ARG A 56 -4.75 -2.87 -4.38
C ARG A 56 -4.26 -4.30 -4.26
N LEU A 57 -4.81 -5.05 -3.31
CA LEU A 57 -4.45 -6.43 -2.97
C LEU A 57 -5.63 -7.40 -3.10
N ASN A 58 -6.72 -6.98 -3.74
CA ASN A 58 -7.94 -7.78 -3.81
C ASN A 58 -7.79 -9.06 -4.65
N ASN A 59 -8.60 -10.08 -4.36
CA ASN A 59 -8.58 -11.38 -5.03
C ASN A 59 -7.20 -12.07 -4.94
N ASN A 60 -6.69 -12.17 -3.72
CA ASN A 60 -5.52 -12.96 -3.35
C ASN A 60 -5.92 -13.91 -2.20
N THR A 61 -4.96 -14.59 -1.58
CA THR A 61 -5.20 -15.55 -0.48
C THR A 61 -4.55 -15.08 0.82
N ILE A 62 -4.49 -13.76 1.02
CA ILE A 62 -3.89 -13.14 2.20
C ILE A 62 -4.80 -13.41 3.39
N ASN A 63 -4.25 -14.02 4.45
CA ASN A 63 -4.99 -14.32 5.67
C ASN A 63 -4.50 -13.54 6.89
N GLU A 64 -3.36 -12.85 6.79
CA GLU A 64 -2.82 -11.96 7.82
C GLU A 64 -2.02 -10.82 7.19
N LEU A 65 -1.82 -9.72 7.94
CA LEU A 65 -1.09 -8.54 7.49
C LEU A 65 0.29 -8.41 8.17
N THR A 66 0.87 -9.54 8.58
CA THR A 66 2.23 -9.60 9.14
C THR A 66 3.20 -8.86 8.21
N ASP A 67 4.07 -8.04 8.80
CA ASP A 67 5.07 -7.20 8.13
C ASP A 67 4.55 -6.10 7.20
N PHE A 68 3.24 -5.81 7.17
CA PHE A 68 2.66 -4.82 6.27
C PHE A 68 3.36 -3.46 6.32
N ALA A 69 3.59 -2.91 7.52
CA ALA A 69 4.28 -1.62 7.67
C ALA A 69 5.70 -1.65 7.08
N ALA A 70 6.49 -2.67 7.42
CA ALA A 70 7.87 -2.81 6.96
C ALA A 70 7.96 -3.04 5.44
N THR A 71 7.00 -3.75 4.84
CA THR A 71 6.91 -3.92 3.40
C THR A 71 6.51 -2.61 2.71
N MET A 72 5.53 -1.88 3.23
CA MET A 72 5.14 -0.57 2.68
C MET A 72 6.29 0.44 2.76
N GLU A 73 7.06 0.45 3.84
CA GLU A 73 8.26 1.29 3.98
C GLU A 73 9.31 1.02 2.90
N GLN A 74 9.43 -0.21 2.43
CA GLN A 74 10.36 -0.56 1.34
C GLN A 74 9.81 -0.18 -0.04
N LEU A 75 8.50 -0.30 -0.24
CA LEU A 75 7.86 -0.07 -1.54
C LEU A 75 7.56 1.41 -1.82
N LEU A 76 7.04 2.14 -0.83
CA LEU A 76 6.45 3.47 -0.98
C LEU A 76 7.41 4.56 -0.48
N GLU A 77 7.43 5.69 -1.19
CA GLU A 77 8.23 6.85 -0.76
C GLU A 77 7.69 7.45 0.54
N TYR A 78 6.36 7.53 0.68
CA TYR A 78 5.65 8.07 1.84
C TYR A 78 4.62 7.04 2.34
N PRO A 79 5.06 5.93 2.98
CA PRO A 79 4.16 4.89 3.46
C PRO A 79 3.13 5.41 4.46
N GLU A 80 3.45 6.46 5.22
CA GLU A 80 2.56 7.11 6.18
C GLU A 80 1.40 7.87 5.53
N GLU A 81 1.49 8.17 4.23
CA GLU A 81 0.45 8.85 3.45
C GLU A 81 -0.48 7.85 2.72
N LEU A 82 -0.34 6.53 2.96
CA LEU A 82 -1.23 5.52 2.40
C LEU A 82 -2.67 5.78 2.86
N SER A 83 -3.55 6.13 1.93
CA SER A 83 -4.92 6.57 2.20
C SER A 83 -5.98 5.61 1.66
N TRP A 84 -5.60 4.67 0.79
CA TRP A 84 -6.51 3.66 0.26
C TRP A 84 -5.85 2.28 0.15
N LEU A 85 -6.52 1.27 0.71
CA LEU A 85 -6.10 -0.12 0.65
C LEU A 85 -7.31 -1.00 0.33
N ASP A 86 -7.23 -1.75 -0.76
CA ASP A 86 -8.25 -2.73 -1.14
C ASP A 86 -7.78 -4.14 -0.80
N LEU A 87 -8.34 -4.70 0.27
CA LEU A 87 -8.12 -6.07 0.73
C LEU A 87 -9.30 -7.00 0.39
N SER A 88 -10.26 -6.56 -0.44
CA SER A 88 -11.47 -7.33 -0.70
C SER A 88 -11.18 -8.70 -1.32
N PHE A 89 -12.01 -9.70 -1.02
CA PHE A 89 -11.85 -11.06 -1.56
C PHE A 89 -10.47 -11.68 -1.25
N ASN A 90 -10.01 -11.50 -0.01
CA ASN A 90 -8.93 -12.25 0.62
C ASN A 90 -9.48 -13.14 1.75
N ASP A 91 -8.62 -13.93 2.38
CA ASP A 91 -8.99 -14.92 3.41
C ASP A 91 -8.78 -14.39 4.85
N LEU A 92 -8.92 -13.07 5.06
CA LEU A 92 -8.70 -12.43 6.35
C LEU A 92 -9.76 -12.91 7.38
N PRO A 93 -9.39 -13.70 8.41
CA PRO A 93 -10.34 -14.29 9.35
C PRO A 93 -10.81 -13.27 10.40
N THR A 94 -10.06 -12.18 10.58
CA THR A 94 -10.33 -11.11 11.54
C THR A 94 -9.99 -9.77 10.90
N ILE A 95 -10.67 -8.72 11.35
CA ILE A 95 -10.20 -7.36 11.08
C ILE A 95 -9.00 -7.15 11.99
N ASP A 96 -7.80 -7.06 11.40
CA ASP A 96 -6.54 -6.90 12.13
C ASP A 96 -6.62 -5.72 13.13
N PRO A 97 -6.16 -5.89 14.39
CA PRO A 97 -6.16 -4.82 15.39
C PRO A 97 -5.42 -3.54 14.97
N VAL A 98 -4.50 -3.62 14.00
CA VAL A 98 -3.81 -2.45 13.44
C VAL A 98 -4.79 -1.40 12.90
N TRP A 99 -5.95 -1.82 12.40
CA TRP A 99 -7.02 -0.93 11.95
C TRP A 99 -7.76 -0.24 13.12
N LEU A 100 -7.69 -0.82 14.33
CA LEU A 100 -8.34 -0.30 15.54
C LEU A 100 -7.40 0.60 16.36
N ALA A 101 -6.08 0.47 16.22
CA ALA A 101 -5.11 1.25 16.97
C ALA A 101 -5.23 2.77 16.71
N GLY A 102 -5.60 3.18 15.49
CA GLY A 102 -5.83 4.58 15.13
C GLY A 102 -7.12 5.19 15.70
N TYR A 103 -8.07 4.37 16.17
CA TYR A 103 -9.33 4.84 16.77
C TYR A 103 -9.24 5.03 18.30
N ARG A 104 -8.16 4.58 18.94
CA ARG A 104 -7.98 4.69 20.39
C ARG A 104 -7.31 6.02 20.75
N GLY A 105 -8.08 7.11 20.73
CA GLY A 105 -7.73 8.35 21.44
C GLY A 105 -7.70 9.63 20.61
N ARG A 106 -8.86 10.04 20.09
CA ARG A 106 -9.23 11.47 20.06
C ARG A 106 -10.51 11.63 20.86
N VAL A 107 -10.32 11.72 22.17
CA VAL A 107 -11.27 12.34 23.10
C VAL A 107 -10.53 13.57 23.62
N ASP A 108 -10.53 14.60 22.78
CA ASP A 108 -10.45 16.00 23.18
C ASP A 108 -11.78 16.43 23.84
#